data_AF-A0A259LQD4-F1
#
_entry.id   AF-A0A259LQD4-F1
#
_cell.length_a   1.000
_cell.length_b   1.000
_cell.length_c   1.000
_cell.angle_alpha   90.00
_cell.angle_beta   90.00
_cell.angle_gamma   90.00
#
_symmetry.space_group_name_H-M   'P 1'
#
loop_
_entity.id
_entity.type
_entity.pdbx_description
1 polymer ?
#
loop_
_entity_poly.entity_id
_entity_poly.type
_entity_poly.pdbx_seq_one_letter_code
_entity_poly.pdbx_strand_id
1 'polypeptide(L)'
;MSAPPLPEIWSYLSREPLLWLTATLAAYLIGDHLSQRAGRNPLVNPVLVAMVLLGGLLWVTATPYQTYFAGAQFVHFMLGPATVALALPLYVNRAQIRRALLPMLA
;
A
#
# COMPACT_ATOMS: atom_id res chain seq x y z
N MET A 1 -17.40 4.07 27.10
CA MET A 1 -16.35 3.41 26.29
C MET A 1 -15.12 4.31 26.33
N SER A 2 -14.26 4.09 27.31
CA SER A 2 -13.03 4.85 27.54
C SER A 2 -12.03 4.55 26.41
N ALA A 3 -11.50 5.57 25.75
CA ALA A 3 -10.43 5.38 24.77
C ALA A 3 -9.25 4.64 25.45
N PRO A 4 -8.67 3.61 24.81
CA PRO A 4 -7.54 2.91 25.40
C PRO A 4 -6.37 3.90 25.58
N PRO A 5 -5.63 3.83 26.70
CA PRO A 5 -4.48 4.68 26.93
C PRO A 5 -3.44 4.47 25.81
N LEU A 6 -2.81 5.56 25.34
CA LEU A 6 -1.82 5.56 24.24
C LEU A 6 -0.77 4.41 24.27
N PRO A 7 -0.26 3.95 25.45
CA PRO A 7 0.64 2.81 25.53
C PRO A 7 0.02 1.47 25.10
N GLU A 8 -1.27 1.25 25.34
CA GLU A 8 -1.97 0.04 24.87
C GLU A 8 -2.10 0.06 23.34
N ILE A 9 -2.45 1.20 22.75
CA ILE A 9 -2.52 1.36 21.29
C ILE A 9 -1.17 1.00 20.66
N TRP A 10 -0.06 1.47 21.23
CA TRP A 10 1.28 1.15 20.74
C TRP A 10 1.61 -0.33 20.87
N SER A 11 1.23 -0.98 21.97
CA SER A 11 1.40 -2.43 22.19
C SER A 11 0.59 -3.28 21.21
N TYR A 12 -0.67 -2.93 20.96
CA TYR A 12 -1.51 -3.62 19.97
C TYR A 12 -1.00 -3.42 18.54
N LEU A 13 -0.56 -2.20 18.19
CA LEU A 13 0.10 -1.90 16.92
C LEU A 13 1.43 -2.63 16.75
N SER A 14 2.11 -2.96 17.84
CA SER A 14 3.42 -3.61 17.80
C SER A 14 3.34 -5.11 17.57
N ARG A 15 2.25 -5.79 17.94
CA ARG A 15 2.18 -7.26 17.90
C ARG A 15 1.58 -7.82 16.62
N GLU A 16 0.47 -7.27 16.13
CA GLU A 16 -0.21 -7.81 14.94
C GLU A 16 0.02 -6.95 13.69
N PRO A 17 -0.06 -5.60 13.76
CA PRO A 17 0.10 -4.76 12.57
C PRO A 17 1.51 -4.71 12.01
N LEU A 18 2.55 -4.68 12.83
CA LEU A 18 3.93 -4.63 12.33
C LEU A 18 4.29 -5.86 11.48
N LEU A 19 3.80 -7.06 11.83
CA LEU A 19 4.09 -8.28 11.07
C LEU A 19 3.46 -8.24 9.67
N TRP A 20 2.19 -7.85 9.57
CA TRP A 20 1.52 -7.77 8.27
C TRP A 20 1.98 -6.56 7.45
N LEU A 21 2.31 -5.45 8.10
CA LEU A 21 2.90 -4.28 7.44
C LEU A 21 4.27 -4.64 6.83
N THR A 22 5.14 -5.29 7.61
CA THR A 22 6.45 -5.73 7.12
C THR A 22 6.32 -6.80 6.05
N ALA A 23 5.38 -7.74 6.16
CA ALA A 23 5.08 -8.70 5.09
C ALA A 23 4.60 -8.00 3.81
N THR A 24 3.76 -6.96 3.93
CA THR A 24 3.27 -6.19 2.79
C THR A 24 4.39 -5.40 2.12
N LEU A 25 5.24 -4.73 2.89
CA LEU A 25 6.44 -4.06 2.37
C LEU A 25 7.41 -5.06 1.73
N ALA A 26 7.64 -6.21 2.35
CA ALA A 26 8.52 -7.24 1.80
C ALA A 26 7.99 -7.78 0.47
N ALA A 27 6.68 -8.08 0.38
CA ALA A 27 6.05 -8.51 -0.87
C ALA A 27 6.15 -7.43 -1.96
N TYR A 28 5.97 -6.15 -1.59
CA TYR A 28 6.17 -5.02 -2.50
C TYR A 28 7.61 -4.91 -2.99
N LEU A 29 8.60 -5.02 -2.11
CA LEU A 29 10.02 -4.96 -2.47
C LEU A 29 10.42 -6.12 -3.39
N ILE A 30 9.88 -7.32 -3.15
CA ILE A 30 10.07 -8.47 -4.04
C ILE A 30 9.45 -8.16 -5.41
N GLY A 31 8.23 -7.64 -5.44
CA GLY A 31 7.55 -7.22 -6.67
C GLY A 31 8.27 -6.11 -7.42
N ASP A 32 8.84 -5.14 -6.71
CA ASP A 32 9.61 -4.04 -7.28
C ASP A 32 10.92 -4.53 -7.87
N HIS A 33 11.62 -5.43 -7.18
CA HIS A 33 12.84 -6.05 -7.71
C HIS A 33 12.57 -6.90 -8.96
N LEU A 34 11.44 -7.61 -8.99
CA LEU A 34 10.94 -8.32 -10.17
C LEU A 34 10.60 -7.35 -11.31
N SER A 35 9.94 -6.24 -11.01
CA SER A 35 9.58 -5.19 -11.99
C SER A 35 10.82 -4.54 -12.60
N GLN A 36 11.83 -4.24 -11.78
CA GLN A 36 13.10 -3.69 -12.23
C GLN A 36 13.84 -4.67 -13.16
N ARG A 37 13.88 -5.97 -12.80
CA ARG A 37 14.46 -7.01 -13.65
C ARG A 37 13.70 -7.23 -14.95
N ALA A 38 12.39 -6.99 -14.96
CA ALA A 38 11.56 -7.04 -16.16
C ALA A 38 11.65 -5.77 -17.03
N GLY A 39 12.57 -4.85 -16.74
CA GLY A 39 12.77 -3.64 -17.52
C GLY A 39 11.69 -2.57 -17.31
N ARG A 40 11.06 -2.54 -16.12
CA ARG A 40 9.94 -1.63 -15.79
C ARG A 40 8.76 -1.76 -16.77
N ASN A 41 8.54 -2.98 -17.27
CA ASN A 41 7.40 -3.28 -18.12
C ASN A 41 6.09 -2.92 -17.34
N PRO A 42 5.22 -2.07 -17.88
CA PRO A 42 3.99 -1.64 -17.19
C PRO A 42 3.06 -2.78 -16.76
N LEU A 43 3.22 -3.98 -17.34
CA LEU A 43 2.50 -5.19 -16.92
C LEU A 43 3.01 -5.78 -15.59
N VAL A 44 4.28 -5.56 -15.24
CA VAL A 44 4.88 -6.04 -13.98
C VAL A 44 4.79 -4.92 -12.94
N ASN A 45 3.57 -4.54 -12.59
CA ASN A 45 3.34 -3.53 -11.56
C ASN A 45 3.71 -4.12 -10.17
N PRO A 46 4.65 -3.52 -9.43
CA PRO A 46 5.03 -3.99 -8.09
C PRO A 46 3.83 -4.18 -7.15
N VAL A 47 2.82 -3.32 -7.27
CA VAL A 47 1.59 -3.40 -6.46
C VAL A 47 0.78 -4.66 -6.78
N LEU A 48 0.64 -4.99 -8.07
CA LEU A 48 -0.10 -6.18 -8.50
C LEU A 48 0.63 -7.46 -8.06
N VAL A 49 1.96 -7.48 -8.19
CA VAL A 49 2.80 -8.60 -7.74
C VAL A 49 2.69 -8.77 -6.22
N ALA A 50 2.75 -7.69 -5.45
CA ALA A 50 2.56 -7.73 -4.01
C ALA A 50 1.18 -8.28 -3.63
N MET A 51 0.12 -7.84 -4.34
CA MET A 51 -1.25 -8.29 -4.11
C MET A 51 -1.41 -9.79 -4.37
N VAL A 52 -0.83 -10.31 -5.47
CA VAL A 52 -0.86 -11.75 -5.78
C VAL A 52 -0.06 -12.56 -4.77
N LEU A 53 1.13 -12.09 -4.38
CA LEU A 53 1.99 -12.75 -3.39
C LEU A 53 1.31 -12.81 -2.01
N LEU A 54 0.75 -11.69 -1.54
CA LEU A 54 0.00 -11.64 -0.28
C LEU A 54 -1.26 -12.50 -0.34
N GLY A 55 -2.03 -12.41 -1.43
CA GLY A 55 -3.20 -13.26 -1.63
C GLY A 55 -2.86 -14.75 -1.58
N GLY A 56 -1.78 -15.16 -2.25
CA GLY A 56 -1.27 -16.52 -2.21
C GLY A 56 -0.79 -16.93 -0.81
N LEU A 57 -0.07 -16.06 -0.11
CA LEU A 57 0.40 -16.32 1.25
C LEU A 57 -0.77 -16.51 2.23
N LEU A 58 -1.79 -15.66 2.15
CA LEU A 58 -3.01 -15.77 2.97
C LEU A 58 -3.77 -17.06 2.66
N TRP A 59 -3.86 -17.42 1.38
CA TRP A 59 -4.53 -18.63 0.93
C TRP A 59 -3.82 -19.90 1.44
N VAL A 60 -2.49 -19.97 1.35
CA VAL A 60 -1.68 -21.09 1.85
C VAL A 60 -1.70 -21.18 3.37
N THR A 61 -1.69 -20.05 4.07
CA THR A 61 -1.71 -20.00 5.54
C THR A 61 -3.12 -20.14 6.13
N ALA A 62 -4.16 -20.24 5.29
CA ALA A 62 -5.58 -20.24 5.68
C ALA A 62 -5.94 -19.11 6.65
N THR A 63 -5.21 -17.99 6.58
CA THR A 63 -5.41 -16.87 7.49
C THR A 63 -6.65 -16.08 7.08
N PRO A 64 -7.56 -15.76 8.01
CA PRO A 64 -8.71 -14.93 7.70
C PRO A 64 -8.25 -13.58 7.16
N TYR A 65 -8.86 -13.11 6.07
CA TYR A 65 -8.58 -11.78 5.53
C TYR A 65 -8.72 -10.68 6.58
N GLN A 66 -9.60 -10.85 7.57
CA GLN A 66 -9.76 -9.94 8.71
C GLN A 66 -8.48 -9.78 9.55
N THR A 67 -7.67 -10.84 9.71
CA THR A 67 -6.41 -10.78 10.46
C THR A 67 -5.34 -10.00 9.69
N TYR A 68 -5.29 -10.17 8.37
CA TYR A 68 -4.46 -9.33 7.50
C TYR A 68 -4.92 -7.87 7.49
N PHE A 69 -6.24 -7.66 7.39
CA PHE A 69 -6.83 -6.33 7.33
C PHE A 69 -6.60 -5.54 8.62
N ALA A 70 -6.66 -6.19 9.78
CA ALA A 70 -6.29 -5.60 11.05
C ALA A 70 -4.85 -5.07 11.05
N GLY A 71 -3.93 -5.77 10.38
CA GLY A 71 -2.55 -5.31 10.24
C GLY A 71 -2.33 -4.27 9.16
N ALA A 72 -3.14 -4.27 8.09
CA ALA A 72 -3.12 -3.25 7.04
C ALA A 72 -3.80 -1.93 7.44
N GLN A 73 -4.44 -1.86 8.61
CA GLN A 73 -5.17 -0.68 9.08
C GLN A 73 -4.29 0.57 9.18
N PHE A 74 -2.98 0.41 9.44
CA PHE A 74 -2.03 1.52 9.42
C PHE A 74 -1.84 2.10 7.99
N VAL A 75 -1.75 1.25 6.97
CA VAL A 75 -1.67 1.70 5.57
C VAL A 75 -2.96 2.42 5.18
N HIS A 76 -4.11 1.91 5.62
CA HIS A 76 -5.40 2.55 5.38
C HIS A 76 -5.51 3.93 6.06
N PHE A 77 -5.02 4.06 7.29
CA PHE A 77 -4.93 5.35 7.97
C PHE A 77 -3.99 6.31 7.23
N MET A 78 -2.82 5.83 6.79
CA MET A 78 -1.86 6.61 6.00
C MET A 78 -2.37 6.97 4.60
N LEU A 79 -3.36 6.24 4.08
CA LEU A 79 -3.98 6.50 2.79
C LEU A 79 -4.62 7.89 2.74
N GLY A 80 -5.20 8.37 3.85
CA GLY A 80 -5.73 9.73 3.99
C GLY A 80 -4.68 10.83 3.74
N PRO A 81 -3.65 10.95 4.59
CA PRO A 81 -2.59 11.94 4.41
C PRO A 81 -1.79 11.72 3.11
N ALA A 82 -1.59 10.47 2.67
CA ALA A 82 -0.94 10.19 1.38
C ALA A 82 -1.74 10.70 0.18
N THR A 83 -3.07 10.51 0.20
CA THR A 83 -3.96 11.00 -0.87
C THR A 83 -3.98 12.52 -0.93
N VAL A 84 -4.01 13.19 0.23
CA VAL A 84 -3.95 14.67 0.29
C VAL A 84 -2.57 15.18 -0.15
N ALA A 85 -1.50 14.51 0.27
CA ALA A 85 -0.13 14.83 -0.15
C ALA A 85 0.06 14.67 -1.66
N LEU A 86 -0.65 13.73 -2.30
CA LEU A 86 -0.67 13.59 -3.75
C LEU A 86 -1.61 14.61 -4.42
N ALA A 87 -2.77 14.92 -3.83
CA ALA A 87 -3.74 15.85 -4.40
C ALA A 87 -3.21 17.29 -4.48
N LEU A 88 -2.44 17.74 -3.49
CA LEU A 88 -1.89 19.10 -3.46
C LEU A 88 -0.98 19.44 -4.66
N PRO A 89 0.06 18.66 -5.00
CA PRO A 89 0.89 18.95 -6.17
C PRO A 89 0.09 18.84 -7.48
N LEU A 90 -0.93 17.97 -7.55
CA LEU A 90 -1.82 17.88 -8.71
C LEU A 90 -2.68 19.14 -8.86
N TYR A 91 -3.20 19.68 -7.74
CA TYR A 91 -3.98 20.91 -7.74
C TYR A 91 -3.13 22.13 -8.14
N VAL A 92 -1.92 22.23 -7.59
CA VAL A 92 -0.99 23.33 -7.90
C VAL A 92 -0.51 23.25 -9.36
N ASN A 93 -0.19 22.05 -9.88
CA ASN A 93 0.30 21.85 -11.25
C ASN A 93 -0.82 21.50 -12.25
N ARG A 94 -2.08 21.83 -11.95
CA ARG A 94 -3.25 21.49 -12.79
C ARG A 94 -3.11 21.89 -14.26
N ALA A 95 -2.43 23.00 -14.56
CA ALA A 95 -2.20 23.47 -15.92
C ALA A 95 -1.25 22.56 -16.71
N GLN A 96 -0.22 22.02 -16.04
CA GLN A 96 0.74 21.08 -16.61
C GLN A 96 0.09 19.71 -16.85
N ILE A 97 -0.79 19.27 -15.94
CA ILE A 97 -1.58 18.05 -16.11
C ILE A 97 -2.52 18.16 -17.32
N ARG A 98 -3.24 19.28 -17.49
CA ARG A 98 -4.10 19.49 -18.67
C ARG A 98 -3.33 19.41 -19.99
N ARG A 99 -2.08 19.89 -20.02
CA ARG A 99 -1.20 19.77 -21.19
C ARG A 99 -0.68 18.36 -21.41
N ALA A 100 -0.55 17.54 -20.37
CA ALA A 100 -0.15 16.13 -20.48
C ALA A 100 -1.33 15.21 -20.83
N LEU A 101 -2.57 15.59 -20.49
CA LEU A 101 -3.78 14.86 -20.88
C LEU A 101 -4.08 14.96 -22.38
N LEU A 102 -3.80 16.11 -23.01
CA LEU A 102 -3.98 16.31 -24.46
C LEU A 102 -3.18 15.31 -25.32
N PRO A 103 -1.87 15.08 -25.11
CA PRO A 103 -1.08 14.10 -25.88
C PRO A 103 -1.30 12.64 -25.45
N MET A 104 -2.03 12.37 -24.36
CA MET A 104 -2.47 11.01 -24.01
C MET A 104 -3.77 10.62 -24.73
N LEU A 105 -4.54 11.61 -25.20
CA LEU A 105 -5.80 11.42 -25.94
C LEU A 105 -5.65 11.54 -27.46
N ALA A 106 -4.56 12.14 -27.94
CA ALA A 106 -4.21 12.28 -29.36
C ALA A 106 -3.36 11.10 -29.83
#